data_AF-A0A520LML6-F1
#
_entry.id   AF-A0A520LML6-F1
#
_cell.length_a   1.000
_cell.length_b   1.000
_cell.length_c   1.000
_cell.angle_alpha   90.00
_cell.angle_beta   90.00
_cell.angle_gamma   90.00
#
_symmetry.space_group_name_H-M   'P 1'
#
loop_
_entity.id
_entity.type
_entity.pdbx_description
1 polymer ?
#
loop_
_entity_poly.entity_id
_entity_poly.type
_entity_poly.pdbx_seq_one_letter_code
_entity_poly.pdbx_strand_id
1 'polypeptide(L)'
;MRSRLGCANPLNCKSDNHSHSSVMARPALLVKGLAVALGVVSGCSVAAQAAQPSVVAVDGTLCDITRTVVGAAAKVTCLIPPGGDPHGYRLKPSDRQAIATSAAVVHIGFGLTPAANEITSPGSVVAVGEQVLPNYKGN
;
A
#
# COMPACT_ATOMS: atom_id res chain seq x y z
N MET A 1 49.68 8.70 -35.15
CA MET A 1 48.93 7.49 -34.78
C MET A 1 47.46 7.66 -35.09
N ARG A 2 46.86 6.66 -35.72
CA ARG A 2 45.41 6.52 -35.94
C ARG A 2 44.80 5.91 -34.69
N SER A 3 43.64 6.42 -34.26
CA SER A 3 42.57 5.58 -33.71
C SER A 3 41.23 6.25 -34.01
N ARG A 4 40.56 5.70 -35.03
CA ARG A 4 39.11 5.78 -35.19
C ARG A 4 38.50 4.77 -34.22
N LEU A 5 37.33 5.06 -33.67
CA LEU A 5 36.20 4.13 -33.48
C LEU A 5 35.03 5.04 -33.06
N GLY A 6 33.92 5.14 -33.78
CA GLY A 6 33.24 4.08 -34.52
C GLY A 6 32.00 3.72 -33.72
N CYS A 7 30.84 4.05 -34.28
CA CYS A 7 29.53 3.75 -33.72
C CYS A 7 29.43 2.27 -33.34
N ALA A 8 29.07 2.00 -32.09
CA ALA A 8 28.72 0.67 -31.64
C ALA A 8 27.27 0.37 -32.04
N ASN A 9 27.14 -0.32 -33.16
CA ASN A 9 25.98 -1.11 -33.59
C ASN A 9 25.06 -0.48 -34.67
N PRO A 10 24.71 -1.23 -35.74
CA PRO A 10 24.27 -0.67 -37.01
C PRO A 10 22.87 -1.17 -37.39
N LEU A 11 21.81 -0.60 -36.85
CA LEU A 11 20.47 -0.73 -37.45
C LEU A 11 19.72 0.59 -37.24
N ASN A 12 19.56 1.32 -38.34
CA ASN A 12 18.73 2.52 -38.47
C ASN A 12 19.39 3.90 -38.20
N CYS A 13 20.52 4.17 -38.86
CA CYS A 13 20.87 5.52 -39.31
C CYS A 13 20.13 5.83 -40.63
N LYS A 14 19.08 6.66 -40.55
CA LYS A 14 18.40 7.34 -41.67
C LYS A 14 17.59 8.47 -41.00
N SER A 15 17.60 9.72 -41.42
CA SER A 15 17.87 10.32 -42.71
C SER A 15 18.35 11.75 -42.50
N ASP A 16 19.29 12.17 -43.32
CA ASP A 16 19.69 13.56 -43.47
C ASP A 16 18.48 14.41 -43.90
N ASN A 17 18.27 15.56 -43.25
CA ASN A 17 17.38 16.61 -43.75
C ASN A 17 18.24 17.81 -44.12
N HIS A 18 18.57 17.91 -45.40
CA HIS A 18 19.03 19.15 -46.00
C HIS A 18 17.80 19.99 -46.33
N SER A 19 17.70 21.19 -45.75
CA SER A 19 16.98 22.26 -46.42
C SER A 19 17.63 23.62 -46.16
N HIS A 20 17.78 24.30 -47.29
CA HIS A 20 18.49 25.52 -47.56
C HIS A 20 17.84 26.71 -46.85
N SER A 21 18.65 27.67 -46.41
CA SER A 21 18.76 28.97 -47.10
C SER A 21 19.45 30.01 -46.23
N SER A 22 20.45 30.63 -46.83
CA SER A 22 21.12 31.85 -46.40
C SER A 22 20.12 32.98 -46.09
N VAL A 23 20.44 33.83 -45.11
CA VAL A 23 20.70 35.27 -45.29
C VAL A 23 20.70 35.96 -43.91
N MET A 24 21.68 36.84 -43.77
CA MET A 24 22.00 37.69 -42.63
C MET A 24 20.83 38.53 -42.11
N ALA A 25 20.79 38.76 -40.80
CA ALA A 25 20.84 40.10 -40.17
C ALA A 25 20.34 40.03 -38.72
N ARG A 26 21.18 40.51 -37.79
CA ARG A 26 20.78 40.81 -36.40
C ARG A 26 19.98 42.12 -36.39
N PRO A 27 18.93 42.21 -35.56
CA PRO A 27 18.88 43.36 -34.67
C PRO A 27 18.52 42.98 -33.23
N ALA A 28 18.87 43.92 -32.37
CA ALA A 28 18.90 43.83 -30.93
C ALA A 28 17.53 44.08 -30.28
N LEU A 29 17.37 43.46 -29.10
CA LEU A 29 16.72 43.97 -27.87
C LEU A 29 15.32 44.61 -27.90
N LEU A 30 14.59 44.24 -26.83
CA LEU A 30 13.48 44.92 -26.13
C LEU A 30 12.05 44.70 -26.66
N VAL A 31 11.26 43.91 -25.92
CA VAL A 31 10.01 44.38 -25.28
C VAL A 31 9.75 43.55 -24.01
N LYS A 32 9.72 44.24 -22.87
CA LYS A 32 9.22 43.74 -21.57
C LYS A 32 7.68 43.73 -21.60
N GLY A 33 7.05 42.68 -21.06
CA GLY A 33 5.65 42.75 -20.64
C GLY A 33 4.89 41.42 -20.70
N LEU A 34 5.17 40.50 -19.78
CA LEU A 34 4.28 39.36 -19.50
C LEU A 34 3.43 39.72 -18.27
N ALA A 35 2.19 40.18 -18.49
CA ALA A 35 1.20 40.35 -17.44
C ALA A 35 0.73 38.97 -16.98
N VAL A 36 1.28 38.48 -15.87
CA VAL A 36 0.86 37.23 -15.23
C VAL A 36 -0.37 37.53 -14.39
N ALA A 37 -1.55 37.16 -14.88
CA ALA A 37 -2.78 37.18 -14.09
C ALA A 37 -2.77 35.99 -13.11
N LEU A 38 -2.53 36.25 -11.83
CA LEU A 38 -2.71 35.26 -10.75
C LEU A 38 -4.21 35.09 -10.47
N GLY A 39 -4.84 34.10 -11.09
CA GLY A 39 -6.14 33.59 -10.67
C GLY A 39 -5.97 32.67 -9.46
N VAL A 40 -6.37 33.14 -8.27
CA VAL A 40 -6.37 32.33 -7.04
C VAL A 40 -7.67 31.52 -7.03
N VAL A 41 -7.63 30.27 -7.52
CA VAL A 41 -8.73 29.33 -7.35
C VAL A 41 -8.70 28.83 -5.90
N SER A 42 -9.60 29.35 -5.07
CA SER A 42 -9.81 28.86 -3.71
C SER A 42 -10.53 27.51 -3.78
N GLY A 43 -9.76 26.42 -3.68
CA GLY A 43 -10.28 25.06 -3.65
C GLY A 43 -10.81 24.70 -2.26
N CYS A 44 -12.13 24.70 -2.08
CA CYS A 44 -12.77 24.04 -0.95
C CYS A 44 -12.48 22.54 -1.02
N SER A 45 -11.55 22.07 -0.19
CA SER A 45 -11.27 20.65 -0.04
C SER A 45 -12.28 20.05 0.93
N VAL A 46 -13.32 19.39 0.41
CA VAL A 46 -14.16 18.51 1.25
C VAL A 46 -13.28 17.34 1.65
N ALA A 47 -12.87 17.29 2.92
CA ALA A 47 -12.14 16.14 3.46
C ALA A 47 -13.08 14.92 3.38
N ALA A 48 -12.87 14.06 2.38
CA ALA A 48 -13.51 12.76 2.35
C ALA A 48 -13.07 12.01 3.61
N GLN A 49 -13.98 11.81 4.58
CA GLN A 49 -13.72 10.92 5.70
C GLN A 49 -13.53 9.51 5.13
N ALA A 50 -12.28 9.06 5.03
CA ALA A 50 -11.97 7.70 4.67
C ALA A 50 -12.65 6.76 5.68
N ALA A 51 -13.28 5.69 5.18
CA ALA A 51 -13.87 4.69 6.04
C ALA A 51 -12.80 4.15 7.01
N GLN A 52 -13.11 4.10 8.30
CA GLN A 52 -12.20 3.55 9.30
C GLN A 52 -11.87 2.09 8.95
N PRO A 53 -10.59 1.69 8.91
CA PRO A 53 -10.22 0.30 8.63
C PRO A 53 -10.77 -0.63 9.71
N SER A 54 -11.01 -1.88 9.34
CA SER A 54 -11.43 -2.93 10.26
C SER A 54 -10.33 -3.97 10.45
N VAL A 55 -10.20 -4.45 11.68
CA VAL A 55 -9.29 -5.53 12.07
C VAL A 55 -10.12 -6.65 12.68
N VAL A 56 -9.88 -7.89 12.25
CA VAL A 56 -10.46 -9.07 12.88
C VAL A 56 -9.41 -9.67 13.81
N ALA A 57 -9.74 -9.80 15.09
CA ALA A 57 -8.90 -10.51 16.06
C ALA A 57 -9.56 -11.86 16.37
N VAL A 58 -8.82 -12.95 16.13
CA VAL A 58 -9.37 -14.29 16.26
C VAL A 58 -9.48 -14.68 17.73
N ASP A 59 -8.38 -14.64 18.48
CA ASP A 59 -8.30 -15.12 19.86
C ASP A 59 -8.79 -14.06 20.88
N GLY A 60 -9.51 -14.49 21.91
CA GLY A 60 -10.17 -13.58 22.85
C GLY A 60 -9.24 -12.59 23.57
N THR A 61 -8.14 -13.06 24.15
CA THR A 61 -7.14 -12.21 24.82
C THR A 61 -6.47 -11.27 23.82
N LEU A 62 -6.15 -11.75 22.62
CA LEU A 62 -5.56 -10.92 21.59
C LEU A 62 -6.54 -9.85 21.11
N CYS A 63 -7.85 -10.13 21.10
CA CYS A 63 -8.84 -9.12 20.74
C CYS A 63 -8.85 -7.93 21.70
N ASP A 64 -8.79 -8.19 23.01
CA ASP A 64 -8.80 -7.12 24.01
C ASP A 64 -7.53 -6.26 23.94
N ILE A 65 -6.38 -6.90 23.76
CA ILE A 65 -5.10 -6.22 23.50
C ILE A 65 -5.20 -5.39 22.22
N THR A 66 -5.70 -5.98 21.13
CA THR A 66 -5.83 -5.31 19.83
C THR A 66 -6.71 -4.06 19.95
N ARG A 67 -7.87 -4.17 20.60
CA ARG A 67 -8.77 -3.03 20.87
C ARG A 67 -8.07 -1.91 21.62
N THR A 68 -7.36 -2.26 22.67
CA THR A 68 -6.64 -1.29 23.52
C THR A 68 -5.56 -0.56 22.72
N VAL A 69 -4.79 -1.28 21.91
CA VAL A 69 -3.68 -0.71 21.12
C VAL A 69 -4.16 0.13 19.95
N VAL A 70 -5.18 -0.33 19.20
CA VAL A 70 -5.65 0.41 18.01
C VAL A 70 -6.54 1.60 18.37
N GLY A 71 -7.21 1.58 19.52
CA GLY A 71 -8.10 2.64 19.96
C GLY A 71 -9.12 3.05 18.89
N ALA A 72 -9.18 4.35 18.58
CA ALA A 72 -10.11 4.89 17.58
C ALA A 72 -9.61 4.77 16.12
N ALA A 73 -8.41 4.24 15.88
CA ALA A 73 -7.82 4.17 14.54
C ALA A 73 -8.46 3.10 13.66
N ALA A 74 -9.01 2.04 14.26
CA ALA A 74 -9.66 0.94 13.55
C ALA A 74 -10.81 0.33 14.35
N LYS A 75 -11.79 -0.25 13.66
CA LYS A 75 -12.84 -1.07 14.28
C LYS A 75 -12.35 -2.50 14.47
N VAL A 76 -12.46 -3.05 15.68
CA VAL A 76 -12.02 -4.43 15.97
C VAL A 76 -13.20 -5.37 16.17
N THR A 77 -13.27 -6.39 15.31
CA THR A 77 -14.19 -7.52 15.43
C THR A 77 -13.48 -8.68 16.12
N CYS A 78 -13.98 -9.12 17.28
CA CYS A 78 -13.50 -10.35 17.93
C CYS A 78 -14.28 -11.56 17.37
N LEU A 79 -13.58 -12.63 17.00
CA LEU A 79 -14.26 -13.89 16.64
C LEU A 79 -14.55 -14.73 17.87
N ILE A 80 -13.52 -14.96 18.70
CA ILE A 80 -13.63 -15.68 19.95
C ILE A 80 -13.74 -14.64 21.07
N PRO A 81 -14.79 -14.67 21.91
CA PRO A 81 -14.89 -13.78 23.04
C PRO A 81 -13.85 -14.12 24.11
N PRO A 82 -13.52 -13.19 25.04
CA PRO A 82 -12.71 -13.50 26.21
C PRO A 82 -13.22 -14.74 26.96
N GLY A 83 -12.31 -15.68 27.28
CA GLY A 83 -12.64 -16.96 27.92
C GLY A 83 -13.21 -18.04 27.00
N GLY A 84 -13.44 -17.76 25.71
CA GLY A 84 -13.83 -18.77 24.73
C GLY A 84 -12.69 -19.72 24.37
N ASP A 85 -13.02 -20.97 24.02
CA ASP A 85 -12.04 -21.99 23.64
C ASP A 85 -11.50 -21.78 22.21
N PRO A 86 -10.19 -21.53 22.03
CA PRO A 86 -9.56 -21.41 20.71
C PRO A 86 -9.45 -22.74 19.95
N HIS A 87 -9.32 -23.86 20.66
CA HIS A 87 -9.03 -25.14 20.03
C HIS A 87 -10.25 -25.71 19.29
N GLY A 88 -11.44 -25.53 19.87
CA GLY A 88 -12.71 -25.97 19.30
C GLY A 88 -13.38 -24.98 18.34
N TYR A 89 -12.82 -23.78 18.15
CA TYR A 89 -13.50 -22.73 17.39
C TYR A 89 -13.80 -23.11 15.93
N ARG A 90 -14.98 -22.73 15.44
CA ARG A 90 -15.40 -22.95 14.05
C ARG A 90 -15.88 -21.65 13.43
N LEU A 91 -15.31 -21.31 12.26
CA LEU A 91 -15.66 -20.10 11.53
C LEU A 91 -17.11 -20.15 11.05
N LYS A 92 -17.88 -19.16 11.48
CA LYS A 92 -19.26 -18.91 11.05
C LYS A 92 -19.27 -18.18 9.71
N PRO A 93 -20.41 -18.20 8.97
CA PRO A 93 -20.57 -17.37 7.78
C PRO A 93 -20.30 -15.87 8.03
N SER A 94 -20.73 -15.35 9.18
CA SER A 94 -20.48 -13.96 9.61
C SER A 94 -19.00 -13.65 9.76
N ASP A 95 -18.21 -14.59 10.26
CA ASP A 95 -16.78 -14.41 10.49
C ASP A 95 -16.06 -14.30 9.16
N ARG A 96 -16.41 -15.16 8.19
CA ARG A 96 -15.86 -15.12 6.84
C ARG A 96 -16.16 -13.78 6.15
N GLN A 97 -17.36 -13.23 6.35
CA GLN A 97 -17.70 -11.91 5.83
C GLN A 97 -16.86 -10.79 6.48
N ALA A 98 -16.66 -10.84 7.81
CA ALA A 98 -15.81 -9.89 8.50
C ALA A 98 -14.36 -9.98 8.03
N ILE A 99 -13.82 -11.19 7.89
CA ILE A 99 -12.47 -11.47 7.38
C ILE A 99 -12.29 -10.93 5.95
N ALA A 100 -13.25 -11.20 5.06
CA ALA A 100 -13.18 -10.81 3.64
C ALA A 100 -13.19 -9.29 3.42
N THR A 101 -13.69 -8.52 4.38
CA THR A 101 -13.79 -7.06 4.32
C THR A 101 -12.80 -6.35 5.25
N SER A 102 -11.98 -7.10 5.98
CA SER A 102 -11.01 -6.56 6.92
C SER A 102 -9.71 -6.12 6.24
N ALA A 103 -9.09 -5.08 6.81
CA ALA A 103 -7.74 -4.67 6.41
C ALA A 103 -6.68 -5.64 6.96
N ALA A 104 -6.94 -6.22 8.13
CA ALA A 104 -6.09 -7.24 8.73
C ALA A 104 -6.87 -8.23 9.58
N VAL A 105 -6.37 -9.45 9.62
CA VAL A 105 -6.72 -10.50 10.58
C VAL A 105 -5.50 -10.77 11.45
N VAL A 106 -5.67 -10.76 12.76
CA VAL A 106 -4.62 -11.10 13.73
C VAL A 106 -5.04 -12.30 14.56
N HIS A 107 -4.12 -13.24 14.73
CA HIS A 107 -4.30 -14.40 15.60
C HIS A 107 -3.00 -14.67 16.37
N ILE A 108 -3.10 -15.38 17.49
CA ILE A 108 -1.94 -15.66 18.37
C ILE A 108 -0.89 -16.46 17.61
N GLY A 109 -1.32 -17.40 16.76
CA GLY A 109 -0.39 -18.29 16.05
C GLY A 109 0.00 -19.51 16.88
N PHE A 110 1.10 -20.15 16.52
CA PHE A 110 1.61 -21.41 17.08
C PHE A 110 0.57 -22.54 17.16
N GLY A 111 -0.40 -22.53 16.25
CA GLY A 111 -1.47 -23.53 16.22
C GLY A 111 -2.47 -23.46 17.38
N LEU A 112 -2.49 -22.39 18.19
CA LEU A 112 -3.45 -22.24 19.31
C LEU A 112 -4.90 -22.36 18.84
N THR A 113 -5.25 -21.65 17.77
CA THR A 113 -6.57 -21.69 17.14
C THR A 113 -6.46 -22.37 15.78
N PRO A 114 -6.76 -23.67 15.64
CA PRO A 114 -6.61 -24.40 14.39
C PRO A 114 -7.37 -23.77 13.21
N ALA A 115 -8.57 -23.24 13.48
CA ALA A 115 -9.39 -22.57 12.46
C ALA A 115 -8.74 -21.29 11.90
N ALA A 116 -7.78 -20.68 12.60
CA ALA A 116 -7.08 -19.49 12.12
C ALA A 116 -6.08 -19.82 11.00
N ASN A 117 -5.51 -21.03 11.00
CA ASN A 117 -4.55 -21.48 9.99
C ASN A 117 -5.17 -21.63 8.59
N GLU A 118 -6.50 -21.73 8.53
CA GLU A 118 -7.27 -21.86 7.29
C GLU A 118 -7.78 -20.51 6.78
N ILE A 119 -7.52 -19.42 7.50
CA ILE A 119 -7.99 -18.09 7.11
C ILE A 119 -7.22 -17.58 5.90
N THR A 120 -7.97 -17.25 4.84
CA THR A 120 -7.49 -16.45 3.72
C THR A 120 -8.27 -15.14 3.68
N SER A 121 -7.58 -14.02 3.51
CA SER A 121 -8.18 -12.69 3.41
C SER A 121 -7.52 -11.90 2.28
N PRO A 122 -8.25 -10.96 1.63
CA PRO A 122 -7.61 -9.94 0.80
C PRO A 122 -6.66 -9.02 1.58
N GLY A 123 -6.91 -8.86 2.88
CA GLY A 123 -6.05 -8.12 3.81
C GLY A 123 -4.91 -8.99 4.38
N SER A 124 -4.08 -8.40 5.24
CA SER A 124 -3.00 -9.14 5.90
C SER A 124 -3.54 -10.14 6.91
N VAL A 125 -3.02 -11.37 6.92
CA VAL A 125 -3.26 -12.35 7.99
C VAL A 125 -1.97 -12.51 8.77
N VAL A 126 -2.00 -12.17 10.07
CA VAL A 126 -0.81 -12.08 10.91
C VAL A 126 -0.92 -13.05 12.08
N ALA A 127 -0.01 -14.02 12.09
CA ALA A 127 0.26 -14.88 13.23
C ALA A 127 1.24 -14.15 14.17
N VAL A 128 0.72 -13.53 15.23
CA VAL A 128 1.49 -12.61 16.08
C VAL A 128 2.66 -13.31 16.75
N GLY A 129 2.47 -14.55 17.22
CA GLY A 129 3.50 -15.35 17.87
C GLY A 129 4.71 -15.59 16.96
N GLU A 130 4.48 -16.09 15.74
CA GLU A 130 5.53 -16.34 14.75
C GLU A 130 6.23 -15.05 14.33
N GLN A 131 5.49 -13.95 14.23
CA GLN A 131 6.06 -12.65 13.88
C GLN A 131 7.00 -12.11 14.98
N VAL A 132 6.62 -12.28 16.25
CA VAL A 132 7.41 -11.79 17.39
C VAL A 132 8.54 -12.76 17.74
N LEU A 133 8.37 -14.05 17.48
CA LEU A 133 9.32 -15.12 17.81
C LEU A 133 9.64 -16.00 16.59
N PRO A 134 10.32 -15.46 15.56
CA PRO A 134 10.54 -16.18 14.28
C PRO A 134 11.41 -17.43 14.40
N ASN A 135 12.19 -17.54 15.47
CA ASN A 135 13.09 -18.66 15.72
C ASN A 135 12.56 -19.64 16.78
N TYR A 136 11.35 -19.43 17.31
CA TYR A 136 10.74 -20.35 18.27
C TYR A 136 10.33 -21.65 17.57
N LYS A 137 10.74 -22.80 18.12
CA LYS A 137 10.51 -24.12 17.51
C LYS A 137 9.56 -25.03 18.32
N GLY A 138 9.08 -24.56 19.46
CA GLY A 138 8.44 -25.43 20.44
C GLY A 138 9.47 -26.37 21.06
N ASN A 139 9.49 -26.45 22.38
CA ASN A 139 10.39 -27.30 23.15
C ASN A 139 9.72 -28.62 23.51
#